data_AF-A0A0C2W0W0-F1
#
_entry.id   AF-A0A0C2W0W0-F1
#
_cell.length_a   1.000
_cell.length_b   1.000
_cell.length_c   1.000
_cell.angle_alpha   90.00
_cell.angle_beta   90.00
_cell.angle_gamma   90.00
#
_symmetry.space_group_name_H-M   'P 1'
#
loop_
_entity.id
_entity.type
_entity.pdbx_description
1 polymer ?
#
loop_
_entity_poly.entity_id
_entity_poly.type
_entity_poly.pdbx_seq_one_letter_code
_entity_poly.pdbx_strand_id
1 'polypeptide(L)'
;MQNFLQKLKNHLLTRLRGLEYDGDEQEYSAAERNQVIIKENGTIYQHKTLRINYTTTYDMRQDQDTLNIRNNADFMVLENPDAHPYWYGRIIGIFHANIDYQGPGSRSSDSQEMEFLWVRWLGHERSNNYHNGWRSRCLPRIGFVDCEDELAFGFLNLTLIIRAIHLLPCFASG
;
A
#
# COMPACT_ATOMS: atom_id res chain seq x y z
N MET A 1 16.61 -6.22 0.52
CA MET A 1 16.21 -5.29 -0.56
C MET A 1 16.73 -5.75 -1.93
N GLN A 2 16.47 -6.99 -2.31
CA GLN A 2 16.63 -7.41 -3.71
C GLN A 2 15.27 -7.21 -4.38
N ASN A 3 15.25 -6.85 -5.67
CA ASN A 3 14.04 -6.73 -6.50
C ASN A 3 13.12 -5.50 -6.33
N PHE A 4 13.50 -4.45 -5.58
CA PHE A 4 12.69 -3.22 -5.45
C PHE A 4 12.23 -2.64 -6.80
N LEU A 5 13.16 -2.47 -7.74
CA LEU A 5 12.85 -1.92 -9.06
C LEU A 5 11.95 -2.84 -9.88
N GLN A 6 12.09 -4.16 -9.71
CA GLN A 6 11.24 -5.13 -10.42
C GLN A 6 9.81 -5.08 -9.87
N LYS A 7 9.65 -5.10 -8.55
CA LYS A 7 8.36 -4.95 -7.86
C LYS A 7 7.69 -3.61 -8.22
N LEU A 8 8.46 -2.52 -8.26
CA LEU A 8 7.95 -1.21 -8.67
C LEU A 8 7.40 -1.25 -10.10
N LYS A 9 8.19 -1.77 -11.05
CA LYS A 9 7.76 -1.87 -12.44
C LYS A 9 6.53 -2.76 -12.60
N ASN A 10 6.43 -3.85 -11.85
CA ASN A 10 5.24 -4.69 -11.85
C ASN A 10 4.02 -3.92 -11.36
N HIS A 11 4.13 -3.25 -10.21
CA HIS A 11 3.05 -2.44 -9.65
C HIS A 11 2.56 -1.34 -10.61
N LEU A 12 3.49 -0.60 -11.22
CA LEU A 12 3.15 0.43 -12.20
C LEU A 12 2.46 -0.17 -13.43
N LEU A 13 2.90 -1.34 -13.89
CA LEU A 13 2.33 -2.00 -15.05
C LEU A 13 0.91 -2.52 -14.79
N THR A 14 0.65 -3.11 -13.63
CA THR A 14 -0.71 -3.50 -13.19
C THR A 14 -1.65 -2.30 -13.23
N ARG A 15 -1.20 -1.15 -12.71
CA ARG A 15 -1.96 0.10 -12.70
C ARG A 15 -2.20 0.65 -14.11
N LEU A 16 -1.19 0.63 -14.98
CA LEU A 16 -1.32 1.07 -16.38
C LEU A 16 -2.28 0.20 -17.19
N ARG A 17 -2.35 -1.10 -16.88
CA ARG A 17 -3.33 -2.03 -17.49
C ARG A 17 -4.75 -1.88 -16.92
N GLY A 18 -4.92 -1.14 -15.83
CA GLY A 18 -6.20 -0.95 -15.16
C GLY A 18 -6.72 -2.21 -14.46
N LEU A 19 -5.82 -3.11 -14.08
CA LEU A 19 -6.17 -4.29 -13.30
C LEU A 19 -6.37 -3.88 -11.83
N GLU A 20 -7.37 -4.47 -11.17
CA GLU A 20 -7.60 -4.26 -9.75
C GLU A 20 -6.46 -4.89 -8.95
N TYR A 21 -6.00 -4.20 -7.91
CA TYR A 21 -4.98 -4.71 -7.00
C TYR A 21 -5.64 -5.71 -6.04
N ASP A 22 -5.33 -6.99 -6.20
CA ASP A 22 -5.88 -8.10 -5.40
C ASP A 22 -5.03 -8.44 -4.16
N GLY A 23 -3.96 -7.68 -3.92
CA GLY A 23 -3.01 -7.92 -2.83
C GLY A 23 -1.77 -8.72 -3.25
N ASP A 24 -1.80 -9.38 -4.42
CA ASP A 24 -0.67 -10.15 -4.92
C ASP A 24 0.13 -9.37 -5.97
N GLU A 25 1.46 -9.45 -5.89
CA GLU A 25 2.34 -8.86 -6.90
C GLU A 25 2.31 -9.73 -8.17
N GLN A 26 1.58 -9.27 -9.18
CA GLN A 26 1.51 -9.97 -10.46
C GLN A 26 2.90 -10.01 -11.13
N GLU A 27 3.34 -11.21 -11.50
CA GLU A 27 4.62 -11.39 -12.18
C GLU A 27 4.50 -11.06 -13.67
N TYR A 28 5.27 -10.06 -14.12
CA TYR A 28 5.40 -9.74 -15.54
C TYR A 28 6.77 -10.14 -16.08
N SER A 29 6.85 -10.40 -17.39
CA SER A 29 8.10 -10.70 -18.08
C SER A 29 9.04 -9.47 -18.16
N ALA A 30 10.33 -9.71 -18.36
CA ALA A 30 11.30 -8.62 -18.53
C ALA A 30 10.98 -7.70 -19.73
N ALA A 31 10.42 -8.27 -20.80
CA ALA A 31 10.01 -7.51 -21.99
C ALA A 31 8.87 -6.54 -21.67
N GLU A 32 7.88 -6.98 -20.88
CA GLU A 32 6.77 -6.13 -20.43
C GLU A 32 7.25 -5.02 -19.49
N ARG A 33 8.15 -5.34 -18.54
CA ARG A 33 8.74 -4.34 -17.63
C ARG A 33 9.57 -3.26 -18.35
N ASN A 34 10.11 -3.57 -19.53
CA ASN A 34 10.86 -2.61 -20.34
C ASN A 34 9.95 -1.64 -21.10
N GLN A 35 8.65 -1.91 -21.18
CA GLN A 35 7.66 -1.00 -21.77
C GLN A 35 7.31 0.17 -20.83
N VAL A 36 7.65 0.06 -19.55
CA VAL A 36 7.46 1.11 -18.54
C VAL A 36 8.75 1.93 -18.43
N ILE A 37 8.68 3.18 -18.88
CA ILE A 37 9.80 4.12 -18.85
C ILE A 37 9.52 5.18 -17.81
N ILE A 38 10.40 5.30 -16.83
CA ILE A 38 10.38 6.40 -15.88
C ILE A 38 11.11 7.57 -16.56
N LYS A 39 10.41 8.70 -16.75
CA LYS A 39 10.96 9.91 -17.35
C LYS A 39 12.06 10.52 -16.48
N GLU A 40 12.68 11.58 -17.00
CA GLU A 40 13.71 12.35 -16.30
C GLU A 40 14.88 11.45 -15.86
N ASN A 41 15.32 10.56 -16.75
CA ASN A 41 16.40 9.58 -16.50
C ASN A 41 16.13 8.65 -15.31
N GLY A 42 14.87 8.30 -15.05
CA GLY A 42 14.54 7.43 -13.92
C GLY A 42 14.41 8.16 -12.58
N THR A 43 14.11 9.46 -12.60
CA THR A 43 13.94 10.23 -11.37
C THR A 43 12.65 9.84 -10.67
N ILE A 44 12.78 9.51 -9.39
CA ILE A 44 11.67 9.24 -8.48
C ILE A 44 11.74 10.28 -7.38
N TYR A 45 10.64 11.00 -7.19
CA TYR A 45 10.55 12.06 -6.19
C TYR A 45 9.93 11.53 -4.91
N GLN A 46 10.51 11.88 -3.77
CA GLN A 46 10.02 11.46 -2.45
C GLN A 46 9.27 12.60 -1.76
N HIS A 47 8.11 12.27 -1.21
CA HIS A 47 7.28 13.17 -0.41
C HIS A 47 7.31 12.79 1.08
N LYS A 48 7.05 13.77 1.94
CA LYS A 48 7.00 13.57 3.41
C LYS A 48 5.60 13.32 3.95
N THR A 49 4.59 13.80 3.24
CA THR A 49 3.23 13.88 3.73
C THR A 49 2.26 13.56 2.61
N LEU A 50 1.21 12.82 2.95
CA LEU A 50 0.11 12.48 2.08
C LEU A 50 -1.21 12.92 2.75
N ARG A 51 -2.15 13.41 1.97
CA ARG A 51 -3.52 13.68 2.41
C ARG A 51 -4.48 12.73 1.70
N ILE A 52 -5.33 12.07 2.48
CA ILE A 52 -6.31 11.14 1.97
C ILE A 52 -7.68 11.65 2.39
N ASN A 53 -8.55 11.84 1.41
CA ASN A 53 -9.94 12.18 1.66
C ASN A 53 -10.73 10.91 1.91
N TYR A 54 -11.54 10.88 2.96
CA TYR A 54 -12.50 9.81 3.17
C TYR A 54 -13.89 10.39 3.42
N THR A 55 -14.89 9.61 3.03
CA THR A 55 -16.29 10.00 3.21
C THR A 55 -16.75 9.48 4.56
N THR A 56 -16.96 10.40 5.51
CA THR A 56 -17.48 10.07 6.85
C THR A 56 -19.01 10.03 6.81
N THR A 57 -19.59 8.91 7.27
CA THR A 57 -21.02 8.61 7.15
C THR A 57 -21.91 9.50 8.06
N TYR A 58 -23.15 9.67 7.59
CA TYR A 58 -24.34 10.39 8.10
C TYR A 58 -24.56 11.80 7.54
N ASP A 59 -23.54 12.63 7.34
CA ASP A 59 -23.75 14.04 6.96
C ASP A 59 -23.15 14.45 5.59
N MET A 60 -22.65 13.51 4.79
CA MET A 60 -21.95 13.78 3.50
C MET A 60 -20.83 14.83 3.64
N ARG A 61 -20.14 14.89 4.78
CA ARG A 61 -18.96 15.73 4.97
C ARG A 61 -17.72 14.93 4.63
N GLN A 62 -16.91 15.45 3.72
CA GLN A 62 -15.61 14.89 3.38
C GLN A 62 -14.62 15.34 4.45
N ASP A 63 -14.02 14.39 5.15
CA ASP A 63 -12.96 14.65 6.12
C ASP A 63 -11.62 14.16 5.55
N GLN A 64 -10.52 14.65 6.11
CA GLN A 64 -9.18 14.41 5.57
C GLN A 64 -8.25 13.85 6.63
N ASP A 65 -7.65 12.70 6.32
CA ASP A 65 -6.53 12.18 7.09
C ASP A 65 -5.22 12.67 6.49
N THR A 66 -4.31 13.12 7.37
CA THR A 66 -2.94 13.44 6.98
C THR A 66 -2.01 12.34 7.48
N LEU A 67 -1.39 11.63 6.55
CA LEU A 67 -0.36 10.64 6.80
C LEU A 67 1.02 11.28 6.67
N ASN A 68 1.88 11.01 7.64
CA ASN A 68 3.25 11.50 7.67
C ASN A 68 4.16 10.36 8.12
N ILE A 69 5.20 10.08 7.33
CA ILE A 69 6.18 9.01 7.57
C ILE A 69 6.75 9.06 9.00
N ARG A 70 6.86 10.25 9.60
CA ARG A 70 7.43 10.42 10.95
C ARG A 70 6.46 10.18 12.11
N ASN A 71 5.20 10.61 11.96
CA ASN A 71 4.30 10.76 13.11
C ASN A 71 3.03 9.92 13.00
N ASN A 72 2.57 9.65 11.78
CA ASN A 72 1.31 8.97 11.52
C ASN A 72 1.42 8.24 10.18
N ALA A 73 2.16 7.14 10.18
CA ALA A 73 2.48 6.38 8.97
C ALA A 73 1.60 5.12 8.83
N ASP A 74 0.76 4.82 9.82
CA ASP A 74 -0.03 3.60 9.84
C ASP A 74 -1.36 3.83 9.13
N PHE A 75 -1.76 2.85 8.32
CA PHE A 75 -2.97 2.92 7.48
C PHE A 75 -3.70 1.58 7.44
N MET A 76 -4.94 1.61 6.95
CA MET A 76 -5.73 0.41 6.67
C MET A 76 -6.24 0.38 5.23
N VAL A 77 -6.25 -0.81 4.63
CA VAL A 77 -6.78 -1.10 3.29
C VAL A 77 -7.87 -2.17 3.39
N LEU A 78 -8.74 -2.23 2.39
CA LEU A 78 -9.78 -3.26 2.31
C LEU A 78 -9.17 -4.56 1.78
N GLU A 79 -9.46 -5.69 2.42
CA GLU A 79 -9.06 -7.02 1.93
C GLU A 79 -10.31 -7.86 1.63
N ASN A 80 -10.86 -8.55 2.64
CA ASN A 80 -11.97 -9.48 2.46
C ASN A 80 -13.03 -9.35 3.58
N PRO A 81 -14.29 -9.06 3.26
CA PRO A 81 -15.35 -8.85 4.24
C PRO A 81 -15.70 -10.06 5.13
N ASP A 82 -15.34 -11.28 4.74
CA ASP A 82 -15.88 -12.50 5.37
C ASP A 82 -15.16 -12.96 6.66
N ALA A 83 -13.91 -12.55 6.89
CA ALA A 83 -13.13 -12.97 8.06
C ALA A 83 -12.66 -11.78 8.92
N HIS A 84 -11.94 -10.85 8.31
CA HIS A 84 -11.54 -9.57 8.89
C HIS A 84 -11.35 -8.56 7.74
N PRO A 85 -12.23 -7.55 7.60
CA PRO A 85 -12.34 -6.75 6.37
C PRO A 85 -11.12 -5.90 6.01
N TYR A 86 -10.14 -5.75 6.91
CA TYR A 86 -9.09 -4.77 6.77
C TYR A 86 -7.69 -5.34 6.96
N TRP A 87 -6.78 -4.99 6.06
CA TRP A 87 -5.35 -5.19 6.25
C TRP A 87 -4.70 -3.89 6.74
N TYR A 88 -3.64 -4.02 7.54
CA TYR A 88 -2.92 -2.88 8.12
C TYR A 88 -1.48 -2.78 7.61
N GLY A 89 -1.01 -1.55 7.42
CA GLY A 89 0.33 -1.29 6.93
C GLY A 89 0.94 -0.05 7.54
N ARG A 90 2.26 0.07 7.44
CA ARG A 90 3.03 1.27 7.77
C ARG A 90 3.72 1.80 6.53
N ILE A 91 3.53 3.08 6.21
CA ILE A 91 4.23 3.75 5.12
C ILE A 91 5.70 3.93 5.49
N ILE A 92 6.59 3.46 4.63
CA ILE A 92 8.04 3.71 4.71
C ILE A 92 8.40 4.92 3.84
N GLY A 93 7.80 5.02 2.66
CA GLY A 93 8.08 6.09 1.71
C GLY A 93 6.88 6.42 0.83
N ILE A 94 6.75 7.71 0.53
CA ILE A 94 5.74 8.24 -0.39
C ILE A 94 6.50 8.73 -1.61
N PHE A 95 6.12 8.27 -2.79
CA PHE A 95 6.85 8.59 -4.01
C PHE A 95 5.90 8.98 -5.15
N HIS A 96 6.41 9.77 -6.08
CA HIS A 96 5.79 9.94 -7.39
C HIS A 96 6.85 9.91 -8.49
N ALA A 97 6.43 9.55 -9.70
CA ALA A 97 7.28 9.58 -10.86
C ALA A 97 6.44 9.81 -12.13
N ASN A 98 7.05 10.43 -13.13
CA ASN A 98 6.48 10.59 -14.47
C ASN A 98 6.75 9.32 -15.28
N ILE A 99 5.69 8.63 -15.71
CA ILE A 99 5.77 7.33 -16.36
C ILE A 99 5.25 7.43 -17.80
N ASP A 100 6.04 6.91 -18.74
CA ASP A 100 5.64 6.63 -20.12
C ASP A 100 5.40 5.14 -20.31
N TYR A 101 4.31 4.80 -21.00
CA TYR A 101 3.99 3.43 -21.36
C TYR A 101 4.04 3.22 -22.89
N GLN A 102 4.99 2.40 -23.33
CA GLN A 102 5.21 2.07 -24.75
C GLN A 102 4.67 0.68 -25.15
N GLY A 103 3.83 0.06 -24.31
CA GLY A 103 3.30 -1.28 -24.57
C GLY A 103 2.00 -1.30 -25.38
N PRO A 104 1.55 -2.51 -25.78
CA PRO A 104 0.28 -2.69 -26.48
C PRO A 104 -0.89 -2.25 -25.59
N GLY A 105 -1.75 -1.37 -26.11
CA GLY A 105 -2.83 -0.76 -25.33
C GLY A 105 -2.49 0.60 -24.71
N SER A 106 -1.36 1.22 -25.09
CA SER A 106 -1.07 2.62 -24.75
C SER A 106 -2.21 3.53 -25.23
N ARG A 107 -2.96 4.06 -24.26
CA ARG A 107 -4.15 4.91 -24.52
C ARG A 107 -3.78 6.36 -24.82
N SER A 108 -2.55 6.76 -24.55
CA SER A 108 -2.07 8.14 -24.59
C SER A 108 -0.56 8.16 -24.76
N SER A 109 -0.05 9.02 -25.66
CA SER A 109 1.39 9.30 -25.80
C SER A 109 1.92 10.25 -24.72
N ASP A 110 1.04 10.80 -23.88
CA ASP A 110 1.40 11.70 -22.79
C ASP A 110 1.85 10.93 -21.55
N SER A 111 2.83 11.49 -20.86
CA SER A 111 3.33 10.98 -19.60
C SER A 111 2.28 11.06 -18.51
N GLN A 112 2.21 10.02 -17.70
CA GLN A 112 1.33 9.97 -16.55
C GLN A 112 2.16 10.13 -15.27
N GLU A 113 1.86 11.16 -14.49
CA GLU A 113 2.37 11.26 -13.13
C GLU A 113 1.67 10.19 -12.27
N MET A 114 2.45 9.29 -11.70
CA MET A 114 1.96 8.21 -10.86
C MET A 114 2.53 8.32 -9.45
N GLU A 115 1.64 8.47 -8.48
CA GLU A 115 1.96 8.37 -7.05
C GLU A 115 1.88 6.91 -6.58
N PHE A 116 2.83 6.48 -5.76
CA PHE A 116 2.87 5.14 -5.17
C PHE A 116 3.55 5.17 -3.80
N LEU A 117 3.18 4.23 -2.94
CA LEU A 117 3.69 4.10 -1.59
C LEU A 117 4.58 2.87 -1.49
N TRP A 118 5.67 2.99 -0.75
CA TRP A 118 6.43 1.85 -0.25
C TRP A 118 6.00 1.58 1.18
N VAL A 119 5.47 0.38 1.45
CA VAL A 119 4.83 0.06 2.72
C VAL A 119 5.44 -1.19 3.34
N ARG A 120 5.36 -1.28 4.67
CA ARG A 120 5.60 -2.49 5.45
C ARG A 120 4.26 -3.02 5.93
N TRP A 121 3.97 -4.28 5.66
CA TRP A 121 2.73 -4.90 6.07
C TRP A 121 2.76 -5.33 7.54
N LEU A 122 1.62 -5.18 8.21
CA LEU A 122 1.37 -5.74 9.53
C LEU A 122 0.44 -6.94 9.40
N GLY A 123 0.92 -8.09 9.85
CA GLY A 123 0.16 -9.33 9.89
C GLY A 123 -0.62 -9.47 11.18
N HIS A 124 -1.72 -10.21 11.13
CA HIS A 124 -2.44 -10.59 12.34
C HIS A 124 -1.61 -11.55 13.18
N GLU A 125 -1.61 -11.36 14.50
CA GLU A 125 -1.03 -12.35 15.41
C GLU A 125 -1.88 -13.63 15.37
N ARG A 126 -1.41 -14.65 14.65
CA ARG A 126 -2.07 -15.94 14.50
C ARG A 126 -1.81 -16.90 15.67
N SER A 127 -1.35 -16.41 16.82
CA SER A 127 -1.06 -17.30 17.94
C SER A 127 -2.36 -18.01 18.34
N ASN A 128 -2.33 -19.34 18.35
CA ASN A 128 -3.50 -20.21 18.51
C ASN A 128 -4.26 -20.00 19.83
N ASN A 129 -3.70 -19.19 20.74
CA ASN A 129 -4.19 -18.90 22.08
C ASN A 129 -4.78 -17.47 22.22
N TYR A 130 -4.71 -16.62 21.18
CA TYR A 130 -5.26 -15.27 21.25
C TYR A 130 -6.60 -15.17 20.51
N HIS A 131 -7.69 -15.21 21.26
CA HIS A 131 -9.02 -14.93 20.73
C HIS A 131 -9.29 -13.43 20.78
N ASN A 132 -9.39 -12.79 19.60
CA ASN A 132 -9.78 -11.40 19.45
C ASN A 132 -11.28 -11.26 19.15
N GLY A 133 -11.81 -10.03 19.24
CA GLY A 133 -13.18 -9.71 18.86
C GLY A 133 -14.15 -9.49 20.02
N TRP A 134 -15.38 -9.13 19.67
CA TRP A 134 -16.39 -8.66 20.62
C TRP A 134 -16.66 -9.64 21.77
N ARG A 135 -16.69 -10.95 21.47
CA ARG A 135 -16.94 -12.00 22.46
C ARG A 135 -15.81 -12.12 23.50
N SER A 136 -14.57 -11.92 23.07
CA SER A 136 -13.39 -12.00 23.92
C SER A 136 -13.05 -10.67 24.60
N ARG A 137 -13.73 -9.57 24.22
CA ARG A 137 -13.47 -8.19 24.68
C ARG A 137 -12.00 -7.76 24.51
N CYS A 138 -11.33 -8.34 23.52
CA CYS A 138 -9.92 -8.14 23.22
C CYS A 138 -9.77 -7.48 21.84
N LEU A 139 -8.99 -6.40 21.77
CA LEU A 139 -8.65 -5.73 20.51
C LEU A 139 -7.85 -6.67 19.60
N PRO A 140 -8.01 -6.58 18.27
CA PRO A 140 -7.14 -7.30 17.34
C PRO A 140 -5.67 -6.92 17.60
N ARG A 141 -4.81 -7.93 17.74
CA ARG A 141 -3.36 -7.73 17.80
C ARG A 141 -2.78 -7.93 16.42
N ILE A 142 -1.97 -6.97 16.02
CA ILE A 142 -1.22 -6.99 14.77
C ILE A 142 0.25 -6.78 15.08
N GLY A 143 1.11 -7.41 14.28
CA GLY A 143 2.55 -7.32 14.39
C GLY A 143 3.17 -7.11 13.02
N PHE A 144 4.42 -6.67 12.98
CA PHE A 144 5.13 -6.62 11.71
C PHE A 144 5.30 -8.02 11.15
N VAL A 145 5.04 -8.17 9.85
CA VAL A 145 5.48 -9.37 9.13
C VAL A 145 7.00 -9.44 9.20
N ASP A 146 7.52 -10.66 9.30
CA ASP A 146 8.96 -10.92 9.35
C ASP A 146 9.65 -10.25 8.15
N CYS A 147 10.76 -9.55 8.40
CA CYS A 147 11.46 -8.84 7.33
C CYS A 147 12.11 -9.79 6.29
N GLU A 148 12.30 -11.06 6.64
CA GLU A 148 12.79 -12.09 5.72
C GLU A 148 11.69 -12.60 4.78
N ASP A 149 10.42 -12.33 5.09
CA ASP A 149 9.29 -12.65 4.22
C ASP A 149 9.27 -11.71 3.01
N GLU A 150 9.16 -12.28 1.81
CA GLU A 150 9.09 -11.53 0.56
C GLU A 150 7.84 -10.64 0.47
N LEU A 151 6.80 -10.97 1.24
CA LEU A 151 5.54 -10.25 1.35
C LEU A 151 5.54 -9.20 2.47
N ALA A 152 6.64 -9.03 3.21
CA ALA A 152 6.69 -8.04 4.29
C ALA A 152 6.67 -6.59 3.78
N PHE A 153 7.14 -6.39 2.54
CA PHE A 153 7.20 -5.10 1.90
C PHE A 153 6.52 -5.14 0.53
N GLY A 154 5.77 -4.09 0.23
CA GLY A 154 5.06 -3.98 -1.04
C GLY A 154 4.87 -2.54 -1.50
N PHE A 155 4.43 -2.42 -2.74
CA PHE A 155 3.98 -1.15 -3.30
C PHE A 155 2.45 -1.05 -3.25
N LEU A 156 1.97 0.13 -2.89
CA LEU A 156 0.54 0.38 -2.75
C LEU A 156 0.15 1.67 -3.48
N ASN A 157 -1.01 1.66 -4.13
CA ASN A 157 -1.64 2.85 -4.66
C ASN A 157 -2.38 3.59 -3.53
N LEU A 158 -2.22 4.90 -3.47
CA LEU A 158 -2.80 5.76 -2.44
C LEU A 158 -4.32 5.66 -2.37
N THR A 159 -4.97 5.39 -3.52
CA THR A 159 -6.43 5.26 -3.62
C THR A 159 -6.99 4.04 -2.90
N LEU A 160 -6.15 3.06 -2.54
CA LEU A 160 -6.56 1.84 -1.83
C LEU A 160 -6.60 2.04 -0.32
N ILE A 161 -5.96 3.10 0.19
CA ILE A 161 -5.99 3.41 1.62
C ILE A 161 -7.37 3.97 1.97
N ILE A 162 -8.01 3.34 2.94
CA ILE A 162 -9.31 3.78 3.43
C ILE A 162 -9.13 4.93 4.43
N ARG A 163 -8.25 4.74 5.43
CA ARG A 163 -7.96 5.73 6.48
C ARG A 163 -6.57 5.56 7.09
N ALA A 164 -6.11 6.62 7.75
CA ALA A 164 -5.03 6.52 8.72
C ALA A 164 -5.51 5.79 9.99
N ILE A 165 -4.61 5.09 10.66
CA ILE A 165 -4.90 4.40 11.92
C ILE A 165 -3.85 4.74 12.98
N HIS A 166 -4.24 4.58 14.25
CA HIS A 166 -3.33 4.74 15.37
C HIS A 166 -3.14 3.40 16.07
N LEU A 167 -1.91 2.87 16.06
CA LEU A 167 -1.58 1.62 16.73
C LEU A 167 -1.15 1.87 18.17
N LEU A 168 -1.79 1.15 19.08
CA LEU A 168 -1.44 1.17 20.50
C LEU A 168 -0.45 0.03 20.80
N PRO A 169 0.73 0.32 21.36
CA PRO A 169 1.68 -0.71 21.75
C PRO A 169 1.09 -1.66 22.79
N CYS A 170 1.28 -2.96 22.60
CA CYS A 170 0.97 -3.96 23.62
C CYS A 170 2.16 -4.06 24.60
N PHE A 171 2.19 -3.20 25.62
CA PHE A 171 3.28 -3.17 26.62
C PHE A 171 3.48 -4.49 27.37
N ALA A 172 2.46 -5.36 27.40
CA ALA A 172 2.54 -6.66 28.05
C ALA A 172 3.34 -7.70 27.25
N SER A 173 3.65 -7.44 25.98
CA SER A 173 4.20 -8.43 25.04
C SER A 173 5.68 -8.24 24.68
N GLY A 174 6.33 -7.17 25.14
CA GLY A 174 7.78 -6.93 24.96
C GLY A 174 8.14 -6.21 23.68
#